data_AF-A0A8B7XY84-F1
#
_entry.id   AF-A0A8B7XY84-F1
#
_cell.length_a   1.000
_cell.length_b   1.000
_cell.length_c   1.000
_cell.angle_alpha   90.00
_cell.angle_beta   90.00
_cell.angle_gamma   90.00
#
_symmetry.space_group_name_H-M   'P 1'
#
loop_
_entity.id
_entity.type
_entity.pdbx_description
1 polymer ?
#
loop_
_entity_poly.entity_id
_entity_poly.type
_entity_poly.pdbx_seq_one_letter_code
_entity_poly.pdbx_strand_id
1 'polypeptide(L)'
;MTFIQRVSNTLMSTLYIGLYWLQMQGYSRLQDKHGIATHTSTLELMAGAELWIVSMDFLLEFPRPLQPNVILTAHSSVGLHGDQEIPEDQLAFINDANDAGVVLFSLGTHVNKMEVTRAEMLARSLAKLPQRVVWHFPGDTSKLPLGNNTKVVQWMPMQKIMAHPNVKAVLCHGGSGMLHEAIWFGLPVVGIPLFGDQFDNMNRAVCKGIAVSLDLFDMTEESLHHAVNRVIHDPSFRRKVAKLSEILHDEPLIPTDKAAHWISHVTRFGGEHLQPRGASLGFVERNLLDVGVVLAAAGCFALWLGAWICQKSGSMAVCYCSKMFKRLKSWERV
;
A
#
# COMPACT_ATOMS: atom_id res chain seq x y z
N MET A 1 -6.65 15.65 7.19
CA MET A 1 -6.01 14.87 8.28
C MET A 1 -5.91 15.75 9.51
N THR A 2 -6.54 15.36 10.62
CA THR A 2 -6.54 16.12 11.88
C THR A 2 -5.23 15.95 12.63
N PHE A 3 -5.00 16.78 13.66
CA PHE A 3 -3.82 16.64 14.52
C PHE A 3 -3.75 15.26 15.19
N ILE A 4 -4.85 14.78 15.76
CA ILE A 4 -4.92 13.45 16.39
C ILE A 4 -4.59 12.34 15.39
N GLN A 5 -5.12 12.42 14.16
CA GLN A 5 -4.78 11.47 13.10
C GLN A 5 -3.27 11.49 12.77
N ARG A 6 -2.63 12.67 12.73
CA ARG A 6 -1.17 12.76 12.54
C ARG A 6 -0.40 12.12 13.68
N VAL A 7 -0.82 12.33 14.93
CA VAL A 7 -0.20 11.70 16.10
C VAL A 7 -0.32 10.18 16.01
N SER A 8 -1.53 9.67 15.77
CA SER A 8 -1.77 8.23 15.59
C SER A 8 -0.93 7.65 14.45
N ASN A 9 -0.90 8.31 13.29
CA ASN A 9 -0.11 7.85 12.15
C ASN A 9 1.40 7.85 12.44
N THR A 10 1.89 8.84 13.18
CA THR A 10 3.31 8.92 13.56
C THR A 10 3.68 7.80 14.53
N LEU A 11 2.85 7.55 15.55
CA LEU A 11 3.05 6.46 16.50
C LEU A 11 3.01 5.10 15.80
N MET A 12 1.99 4.87 14.95
CA MET A 12 1.87 3.63 14.19
C MET A 12 3.05 3.43 13.24
N SER A 13 3.48 4.47 12.51
CA SER A 13 4.63 4.38 11.61
C SER A 13 5.92 4.03 12.36
N THR A 14 6.13 4.65 13.52
CA THR A 14 7.31 4.38 14.37
C THR A 14 7.28 2.95 14.90
N LEU A 15 6.11 2.49 15.37
CA LEU A 15 5.92 1.12 15.82
C LEU A 15 6.20 0.11 14.69
N TYR A 16 5.67 0.35 13.49
CA TYR A 16 5.90 -0.50 12.32
C TYR A 16 7.38 -0.61 11.96
N ILE A 17 8.12 0.51 11.98
CA ILE A 17 9.57 0.50 11.73
C ILE A 17 10.29 -0.33 12.80
N GLY A 18 9.91 -0.19 14.07
CA GLY A 18 10.49 -0.98 15.16
C GLY A 18 10.19 -2.48 15.03
N LEU A 19 8.95 -2.85 14.71
CA LEU A 19 8.55 -4.24 14.48
C LEU A 19 9.28 -4.84 13.27
N TYR A 20 9.42 -4.09 12.19
CA TYR A 20 10.19 -4.51 11.02
C TYR A 20 11.66 -4.76 11.38
N TRP A 21 12.29 -3.88 12.16
CA TRP A 21 13.66 -4.08 12.62
C TRP A 21 13.82 -5.35 13.48
N LEU A 22 12.88 -5.61 14.40
CA LEU A 22 12.86 -6.85 15.19
C LEU A 22 12.72 -8.09 14.32
N GLN A 23 11.86 -8.03 13.29
CA GLN A 23 11.72 -9.11 12.32
C GLN A 23 13.04 -9.35 11.55
N MET A 24 13.71 -8.28 11.11
CA MET A 24 15.00 -8.37 10.42
C MET A 24 16.10 -8.97 11.29
N GLN A 25 16.10 -8.73 12.61
CA GLN A 25 17.04 -9.41 13.51
C GLN A 25 16.85 -10.93 13.52
N GLY A 26 15.62 -11.42 13.39
CA GLY A 26 15.34 -12.85 13.25
C GLY A 26 16.01 -13.45 12.01
N TYR A 27 15.99 -12.73 10.89
CA TYR A 27 16.67 -13.14 9.66
C TYR A 27 18.19 -13.08 9.78
N SER A 28 18.76 -12.07 10.45
CA SER A 28 20.22 -12.01 10.70
C SER A 28 20.71 -13.24 11.48
N ARG A 29 19.94 -13.74 12.45
CA ARG A 29 20.31 -14.98 13.18
C ARG A 29 20.31 -16.21 12.27
N LEU A 30 19.37 -16.29 11.33
CA LEU A 30 19.33 -17.38 10.35
C LEU A 30 20.50 -17.28 9.37
N GLN A 31 20.81 -16.06 8.95
CA GLN A 31 21.93 -15.74 8.09
C GLN A 31 23.26 -16.23 8.71
N ASP A 32 23.51 -15.91 9.98
CA ASP A 32 24.67 -16.39 10.73
C ASP A 32 24.69 -17.92 10.87
N LYS A 33 23.57 -18.50 11.25
CA LYS A 33 23.42 -19.96 11.42
C LYS A 33 23.76 -20.73 10.15
N HIS A 34 23.45 -20.17 8.98
CA HIS A 34 23.65 -20.82 7.68
C HIS A 34 24.88 -20.32 6.92
N GLY A 35 25.70 -19.44 7.51
CA GLY A 35 26.93 -18.96 6.88
C GLY A 35 26.70 -18.07 5.64
N ILE A 36 25.54 -17.41 5.54
CA ILE A 36 25.20 -16.54 4.41
C ILE A 36 25.70 -15.13 4.73
N ALA A 37 26.62 -14.56 3.95
CA ALA A 37 27.03 -13.14 4.09
C ALA A 37 27.26 -12.66 5.56
N THR A 38 27.94 -13.46 6.38
CA THR A 38 28.00 -13.31 7.86
C THR A 38 28.67 -12.03 8.38
N HIS A 39 29.20 -11.19 7.50
CA HIS A 39 29.85 -9.92 7.83
C HIS A 39 28.92 -8.70 7.67
N THR A 40 27.64 -8.91 7.37
CA THR A 40 26.68 -7.84 7.09
C THR A 40 25.31 -8.22 7.64
N SER A 41 24.61 -7.28 8.25
CA SER A 41 23.25 -7.53 8.73
C SER A 41 22.26 -7.67 7.57
N THR A 42 21.14 -8.37 7.78
CA THR A 42 20.09 -8.47 6.76
C THR A 42 19.58 -7.10 6.30
N LEU A 43 19.50 -6.13 7.21
CA LEU A 43 19.07 -4.77 6.87
C LEU A 43 20.08 -4.05 5.97
N GLU A 44 21.38 -4.20 6.22
CA GLU A 44 22.44 -3.63 5.38
C GLU A 44 22.47 -4.29 4.00
N LEU A 45 22.28 -5.62 3.92
CA LEU A 45 22.15 -6.33 2.65
C LEU A 45 20.97 -5.80 1.83
N MET A 46 19.82 -5.62 2.48
CA MET A 46 18.64 -5.04 1.85
C MET A 46 18.90 -3.59 1.41
N ALA A 47 19.52 -2.77 2.26
CA ALA A 47 19.86 -1.38 1.92
C ALA A 47 20.84 -1.27 0.74
N GLY A 48 21.69 -2.28 0.52
CA GLY A 48 22.60 -2.37 -0.62
C GLY A 48 21.95 -2.83 -1.93
N ALA A 49 20.64 -3.07 -1.96
CA ALA A 49 19.97 -3.53 -3.18
C ALA A 49 20.03 -2.46 -4.29
N GLU A 50 20.58 -2.84 -5.44
CA GLU A 50 20.69 -1.98 -6.62
C GLU A 50 19.34 -1.67 -7.28
N LEU A 51 18.38 -2.58 -7.13
CA LEU A 51 17.05 -2.53 -7.73
C LEU A 51 16.02 -3.14 -6.78
N TRP A 52 14.88 -2.48 -6.64
CA TRP A 52 13.72 -2.96 -5.91
C TRP A 52 12.56 -3.15 -6.88
N ILE A 53 12.15 -4.39 -7.08
CA ILE A 53 10.93 -4.70 -7.82
C ILE A 53 9.83 -4.91 -6.79
N VAL A 54 8.82 -4.06 -6.84
CA VAL A 54 7.75 -4.07 -5.86
C VAL A 54 6.42 -4.32 -6.55
N SER A 55 5.76 -5.40 -6.14
CA SER A 55 4.42 -5.79 -6.59
C SER A 55 3.34 -4.88 -6.02
N MET A 56 3.33 -3.62 -6.48
CA MET A 56 2.35 -2.59 -6.18
C MET A 56 2.29 -1.62 -7.37
N ASP A 57 1.16 -0.95 -7.54
CA ASP A 57 1.01 0.10 -8.54
C ASP A 57 0.15 1.26 -8.02
N PHE A 58 0.23 2.42 -8.66
CA PHE A 58 -0.54 3.61 -8.28
C PHE A 58 -2.01 3.58 -8.73
N LEU A 59 -2.45 2.54 -9.45
CA LEU A 59 -3.88 2.33 -9.69
C LEU A 59 -4.57 2.08 -8.36
N LEU A 60 -3.99 1.21 -7.52
CA LEU A 60 -4.52 0.91 -6.20
C LEU A 60 -3.87 1.76 -5.10
N GLU A 61 -2.56 1.97 -5.13
CA GLU A 61 -1.82 2.73 -4.12
C GLU A 61 -2.14 4.25 -4.13
N PHE A 62 -1.79 4.90 -3.02
CA PHE A 62 -1.73 6.35 -2.97
C PHE A 62 -0.40 6.84 -3.56
N PRO A 63 -0.42 7.82 -4.49
CA PRO A 63 0.79 8.37 -5.09
C PRO A 63 1.77 8.89 -4.03
N ARG A 64 3.05 8.53 -4.17
CA ARG A 64 4.14 9.00 -3.30
C ARG A 64 5.45 9.08 -4.08
N PRO A 65 6.39 9.94 -3.67
CA PRO A 65 7.74 9.95 -4.24
C PRO A 65 8.41 8.59 -4.05
N LEU A 66 9.01 8.08 -5.11
CA LEU A 66 9.81 6.87 -5.11
C LEU A 66 11.22 7.17 -5.61
N GLN A 67 12.17 6.35 -5.17
CA GLN A 67 13.53 6.42 -5.65
C GLN A 67 13.62 5.77 -7.04
N PRO A 68 14.54 6.19 -7.93
CA PRO A 68 14.62 5.66 -9.30
C PRO A 68 14.89 4.15 -9.37
N ASN A 69 15.55 3.59 -8.35
CA ASN A 69 15.80 2.16 -8.20
C ASN A 69 14.57 1.37 -7.70
N VAL A 70 13.44 2.01 -7.43
CA VAL A 70 12.20 1.34 -7.02
C VAL A 70 11.25 1.27 -8.22
N ILE A 71 11.16 0.08 -8.81
CA ILE A 71 10.32 -0.19 -9.95
C ILE A 71 9.02 -0.83 -9.48
N LEU A 72 7.93 -0.11 -9.75
CA LEU A 72 6.59 -0.60 -9.51
C LEU A 72 6.13 -1.52 -10.63
N THR A 73 5.65 -2.69 -10.24
CA THR A 73 4.96 -3.63 -11.11
C THR A 73 3.61 -3.93 -10.47
N ALA A 74 2.53 -4.00 -11.24
CA ALA A 74 1.29 -4.59 -10.72
C ALA A 74 1.55 -6.04 -10.27
N HIS A 75 0.58 -6.66 -9.60
CA HIS A 75 0.77 -8.04 -9.13
C HIS A 75 1.16 -8.98 -10.29
N SER A 76 2.13 -9.88 -10.04
CA SER A 76 2.72 -10.74 -11.08
C SER A 76 1.74 -11.69 -11.75
N SER A 77 0.55 -11.87 -11.18
CA SER A 77 -0.51 -12.70 -11.76
C SER A 77 -1.30 -12.01 -12.87
N VAL A 78 -1.23 -10.68 -12.97
CA VAL A 78 -1.93 -9.88 -13.98
C VAL A 78 -1.37 -10.14 -15.38
N GLY A 79 -2.26 -10.25 -16.37
CA GLY A 79 -1.89 -10.40 -17.78
C GLY A 79 -1.27 -11.75 -18.14
N LEU A 80 -1.03 -12.61 -17.16
CA LEU A 80 -0.75 -14.01 -17.40
C LEU A 80 -2.07 -14.70 -17.73
N HIS A 81 -2.11 -15.45 -18.82
CA HIS A 81 -3.20 -16.35 -19.12
C HIS A 81 -2.59 -17.72 -19.28
N GLY A 82 -2.68 -18.55 -18.23
CA GLY A 82 -2.30 -19.95 -18.35
C GLY A 82 -3.17 -20.66 -19.39
N ASP A 83 -2.67 -21.76 -19.94
CA ASP A 83 -3.39 -22.66 -20.87
C ASP A 83 -4.50 -23.48 -20.19
N GLN A 84 -4.87 -23.11 -18.96
CA GLN A 84 -5.89 -23.81 -18.18
C GLN A 84 -7.28 -23.55 -18.77
N GLU A 85 -8.04 -24.61 -19.00
CA GLU A 85 -9.44 -24.52 -19.38
C GLU A 85 -10.35 -24.56 -18.14
N ILE A 86 -11.53 -23.94 -18.26
CA ILE A 86 -12.57 -24.05 -17.22
C ILE A 86 -13.13 -25.47 -17.29
N PRO A 87 -13.11 -26.25 -16.19
CA PRO A 87 -13.70 -27.58 -16.17
C PRO A 87 -15.16 -27.55 -16.65
N GLU A 88 -15.56 -28.54 -17.45
CA GLU A 88 -16.86 -28.55 -18.15
C GLU A 88 -18.04 -28.39 -17.19
N ASP A 89 -17.98 -29.02 -16.03
CA ASP A 89 -19.01 -28.93 -15.00
C ASP A 89 -19.11 -27.51 -14.40
N GLN A 90 -17.99 -26.80 -14.26
CA GLN A 90 -17.95 -25.41 -13.80
C GLN A 90 -18.47 -24.47 -14.90
N LEU A 91 -18.05 -24.69 -16.15
CA LEU A 91 -18.47 -23.91 -17.30
C LEU A 91 -19.97 -24.04 -17.56
N ALA A 92 -20.52 -25.25 -17.53
CA ALA A 92 -21.97 -25.48 -17.65
C ALA A 92 -22.74 -24.72 -16.56
N PHE A 93 -22.24 -24.76 -15.32
CA PHE A 93 -22.86 -24.02 -14.22
C PHE A 93 -22.82 -22.50 -14.43
N ILE A 94 -21.71 -21.95 -14.95
CA ILE A 94 -21.54 -20.52 -15.25
C ILE A 94 -22.43 -20.08 -16.44
N ASN A 95 -22.56 -20.91 -17.47
CA ASN A 95 -23.34 -20.62 -18.67
C ASN A 95 -24.85 -20.66 -18.44
N ASP A 96 -25.29 -21.49 -17.49
CA ASP A 96 -26.70 -21.61 -17.08
C ASP A 96 -27.11 -20.49 -16.08
N ALA A 97 -26.26 -19.48 -15.88
CA ALA A 97 -26.62 -18.26 -15.17
C ALA A 97 -27.62 -17.44 -16.00
N ASN A 98 -28.68 -16.96 -15.37
CA ASN A 98 -29.62 -16.03 -15.95
C ASN A 98 -29.01 -14.60 -16.01
N ASP A 99 -29.83 -13.60 -16.33
CA ASP A 99 -29.42 -12.19 -16.42
C ASP A 99 -28.79 -11.63 -15.12
N ALA A 100 -29.03 -12.27 -13.96
CA ALA A 100 -28.36 -11.88 -12.72
C ALA A 100 -26.84 -12.13 -12.78
N GLY A 101 -26.40 -13.09 -13.58
CA GLY A 101 -24.99 -13.43 -13.79
C GLY A 101 -24.37 -14.25 -12.65
N VAL A 102 -23.04 -14.13 -12.53
CA VAL A 102 -22.20 -14.95 -11.65
C VAL A 102 -21.41 -14.07 -10.68
N VAL A 103 -21.34 -14.50 -9.42
CA VAL A 103 -20.41 -13.99 -8.41
C VAL A 103 -19.35 -15.06 -8.16
N LEU A 104 -18.08 -14.68 -8.30
CA LEU A 104 -16.97 -15.52 -7.88
C LEU A 104 -16.69 -15.29 -6.40
N PHE A 105 -16.56 -16.37 -5.61
CA PHE A 105 -16.21 -16.26 -4.21
C PHE A 105 -14.94 -17.03 -3.87
N SER A 106 -13.93 -16.35 -3.31
CA SER A 106 -12.77 -17.02 -2.71
C SER A 106 -12.08 -16.23 -1.61
N LEU A 107 -11.81 -16.90 -0.49
CA LEU A 107 -10.98 -16.36 0.60
C LEU A 107 -9.49 -16.74 0.46
N GLY A 108 -9.07 -17.17 -0.74
CA GLY A 108 -7.70 -17.61 -1.02
C GLY A 108 -7.46 -19.08 -0.68
N THR A 109 -6.21 -19.53 -0.86
CA THR A 109 -5.79 -20.93 -0.63
C THR A 109 -5.41 -21.22 0.82
N HIS A 110 -5.14 -20.18 1.61
CA HIS A 110 -4.77 -20.31 3.02
C HIS A 110 -5.96 -20.57 3.95
N VAL A 111 -7.18 -20.27 3.50
CA VAL A 111 -8.42 -20.49 4.25
C VAL A 111 -9.03 -21.82 3.85
N ASN A 112 -8.48 -22.90 4.40
CA ASN A 112 -9.00 -24.27 4.21
C ASN A 112 -9.84 -24.77 5.39
N LYS A 113 -9.93 -23.97 6.45
CA LYS A 113 -10.76 -24.21 7.63
C LYS A 113 -11.45 -22.92 8.00
N MET A 114 -12.73 -23.06 8.34
CA MET A 114 -13.56 -21.97 8.80
C MET A 114 -14.46 -22.51 9.89
N GLU A 115 -14.75 -21.67 10.90
CA GLU A 115 -15.73 -22.02 11.92
C GLU A 115 -17.06 -22.37 11.26
N VAL A 116 -17.69 -23.47 11.70
CA VAL A 116 -18.91 -23.99 11.06
C VAL A 116 -20.01 -22.93 11.01
N THR A 117 -20.21 -22.20 12.10
CA THR A 117 -21.21 -21.12 12.21
C THR A 117 -20.99 -20.04 11.14
N ARG A 118 -19.73 -19.68 10.85
CA ARG A 118 -19.35 -18.69 9.83
C ARG A 118 -19.52 -19.23 8.41
N ALA A 119 -19.11 -20.48 8.18
CA ALA A 119 -19.28 -21.14 6.90
C ALA A 119 -20.78 -21.31 6.55
N GLU A 120 -21.61 -21.66 7.54
CA GLU A 120 -23.06 -21.75 7.38
C GLU A 120 -23.71 -20.39 7.13
N MET A 121 -23.28 -19.34 7.85
CA MET A 121 -23.78 -17.98 7.64
C MET A 121 -23.46 -17.51 6.22
N LEU A 122 -22.23 -17.74 5.73
CA LEU A 122 -21.88 -17.46 4.34
C LEU A 122 -22.76 -18.28 3.37
N ALA A 123 -22.90 -19.59 3.58
CA ALA A 123 -23.73 -20.44 2.74
C ALA A 123 -25.18 -19.95 2.65
N ARG A 124 -25.82 -19.62 3.78
CA ARG A 124 -27.18 -19.05 3.81
C ARG A 124 -27.27 -17.70 3.12
N SER A 125 -26.27 -16.85 3.29
CA SER A 125 -26.21 -15.54 2.66
C SER A 125 -26.10 -15.64 1.14
N LEU A 126 -25.20 -16.50 0.66
CA LEU A 126 -24.99 -16.76 -0.76
C LEU A 126 -26.23 -17.41 -1.40
N ALA A 127 -26.94 -18.28 -0.68
CA ALA A 127 -28.19 -18.88 -1.13
C ALA A 127 -29.32 -17.86 -1.40
N LYS A 128 -29.25 -16.67 -0.79
CA LYS A 128 -30.21 -15.57 -1.00
C LYS A 128 -29.89 -14.70 -2.21
N LEU A 129 -28.72 -14.87 -2.84
CA LEU A 129 -28.34 -14.11 -4.02
C LEU A 129 -29.11 -14.62 -5.26
N PRO A 130 -29.60 -13.74 -6.14
CA PRO A 130 -30.17 -14.15 -7.41
C PRO A 130 -29.10 -14.66 -8.39
N GLN A 131 -27.83 -14.32 -8.16
CA GLN A 131 -26.69 -14.77 -8.96
C GLN A 131 -26.34 -16.22 -8.69
N ARG A 132 -25.73 -16.86 -9.69
CA ARG A 132 -24.94 -18.06 -9.45
C ARG A 132 -23.66 -17.71 -8.72
N VAL A 133 -23.25 -18.55 -7.79
CA VAL A 133 -22.04 -18.36 -7.00
C VAL A 133 -21.10 -19.53 -7.26
N VAL A 134 -19.91 -19.24 -7.77
CA VAL A 134 -18.83 -20.24 -7.83
C VAL A 134 -17.91 -19.97 -6.64
N TRP A 135 -17.95 -20.86 -5.65
CA TRP A 135 -17.24 -20.72 -4.39
C TRP A 135 -16.03 -21.64 -4.34
N HIS A 136 -14.83 -21.07 -4.44
CA HIS A 136 -13.60 -21.80 -4.16
C HIS A 136 -13.40 -21.96 -2.64
N PHE A 137 -13.51 -23.20 -2.15
CA PHE A 137 -13.23 -23.56 -0.76
C PHE A 137 -12.73 -25.00 -0.66
N PRO A 138 -11.50 -25.22 -0.18
CA PRO A 138 -10.91 -26.56 -0.13
C PRO A 138 -11.30 -27.38 1.12
N GLY A 139 -12.19 -26.85 1.98
CA GLY A 139 -12.68 -27.56 3.17
C GLY A 139 -13.86 -28.50 2.89
N ASP A 140 -14.33 -29.19 3.94
CA ASP A 140 -15.55 -30.02 3.87
C ASP A 140 -16.80 -29.13 3.85
N THR A 141 -17.63 -29.30 2.82
CA THR A 141 -18.88 -28.56 2.62
C THR A 141 -20.13 -29.43 2.68
N SER A 142 -20.00 -30.72 2.99
CA SER A 142 -21.10 -31.69 2.96
C SER A 142 -22.28 -31.32 3.88
N LYS A 143 -22.01 -30.55 4.94
CA LYS A 143 -22.99 -30.11 5.95
C LYS A 143 -23.45 -28.66 5.78
N LEU A 144 -22.94 -27.93 4.79
CA LEU A 144 -23.29 -26.53 4.63
C LEU A 144 -24.67 -26.38 3.99
N PRO A 145 -25.51 -25.43 4.45
CA PRO A 145 -26.81 -25.13 3.87
C PRO A 145 -26.65 -24.35 2.56
N LEU A 146 -26.11 -25.01 1.53
CA LEU A 146 -25.89 -24.42 0.21
C LEU A 146 -27.21 -24.29 -0.55
N GLY A 147 -27.42 -23.14 -1.20
CA GLY A 147 -28.51 -22.95 -2.14
C GLY A 147 -28.21 -23.57 -3.51
N ASN A 148 -29.25 -23.84 -4.30
CA ASN A 148 -29.12 -24.37 -5.67
C ASN A 148 -28.32 -23.43 -6.61
N ASN A 149 -28.21 -22.15 -6.25
CA ASN A 149 -27.43 -21.15 -6.97
C ASN A 149 -25.93 -21.18 -6.61
N THR A 150 -25.47 -22.02 -5.67
CA THR A 150 -24.08 -22.03 -5.20
C THR A 150 -23.40 -23.35 -5.55
N LYS A 151 -22.28 -23.27 -6.28
CA LYS A 151 -21.40 -24.39 -6.59
C LYS A 151 -20.07 -24.22 -5.88
N VAL A 152 -19.79 -25.09 -4.92
CA VAL A 152 -18.49 -25.13 -4.22
C VAL A 152 -17.51 -26.00 -5.01
N VAL A 153 -16.30 -25.49 -5.21
CA VAL A 153 -15.21 -26.18 -5.91
C VAL A 153 -13.93 -26.15 -5.09
N GLN A 154 -13.18 -27.25 -5.14
CA GLN A 154 -11.87 -27.36 -4.47
C GLN A 154 -10.78 -26.58 -5.22
N TRP A 155 -10.96 -26.39 -6.53
CA TRP A 155 -10.04 -25.66 -7.38
C TRP A 155 -10.79 -25.08 -8.58
N MET A 156 -10.37 -23.91 -9.06
CA MET A 156 -10.90 -23.30 -10.28
C MET A 156 -9.84 -22.41 -10.97
N PRO A 157 -9.84 -22.33 -12.31
CA PRO A 157 -8.95 -21.42 -13.04
C PRO A 157 -9.47 -19.99 -12.93
N MET A 158 -9.14 -19.34 -11.82
CA MET A 158 -9.67 -18.05 -11.37
C MET A 158 -9.74 -17.01 -12.49
N GLN A 159 -8.62 -16.79 -13.18
CA GLN A 159 -8.51 -15.76 -14.22
C GLN A 159 -9.40 -16.05 -15.44
N LYS A 160 -9.52 -17.32 -15.85
CA LYS A 160 -10.38 -17.72 -16.96
C LYS A 160 -11.85 -17.51 -16.62
N ILE A 161 -12.24 -17.82 -15.38
CA ILE A 161 -13.61 -17.56 -14.94
C ILE A 161 -13.85 -16.06 -14.81
N MET A 162 -12.93 -15.27 -14.26
CA MET A 162 -13.06 -13.81 -14.19
C MET A 162 -13.20 -13.16 -15.58
N ALA A 163 -12.56 -13.73 -16.60
CA ALA A 163 -12.71 -13.28 -17.99
C ALA A 163 -14.09 -13.57 -18.60
N HIS A 164 -14.90 -14.43 -17.97
CA HIS A 164 -16.18 -14.86 -18.51
C HIS A 164 -17.24 -13.73 -18.42
N PRO A 165 -18.01 -13.45 -19.50
CA PRO A 165 -18.94 -12.31 -19.56
C PRO A 165 -20.10 -12.36 -18.54
N ASN A 166 -20.42 -13.56 -18.04
CA ASN A 166 -21.43 -13.73 -17.01
C ASN A 166 -20.95 -13.30 -15.61
N VAL A 167 -19.64 -13.17 -15.37
CA VAL A 167 -19.15 -12.74 -14.05
C VAL A 167 -19.39 -11.25 -13.86
N LYS A 168 -20.05 -10.91 -12.75
CA LYS A 168 -20.46 -9.53 -12.42
C LYS A 168 -19.69 -8.92 -11.27
N ALA A 169 -19.22 -9.74 -10.34
CA ALA A 169 -18.47 -9.28 -9.18
C ALA A 169 -17.61 -10.40 -8.59
N VAL A 170 -16.61 -10.00 -7.80
CA VAL A 170 -15.74 -10.90 -7.04
C VAL A 170 -15.96 -10.65 -5.55
N LEU A 171 -16.35 -11.68 -4.81
CA LEU A 171 -16.33 -11.72 -3.36
C LEU A 171 -14.99 -12.35 -2.92
N CYS A 172 -14.19 -11.63 -2.13
CA CYS A 172 -12.88 -12.14 -1.73
C CYS A 172 -12.37 -11.64 -0.39
N HIS A 173 -11.24 -12.17 0.06
CA HIS A 173 -10.53 -11.68 1.25
C HIS A 173 -9.73 -10.37 1.04
N GLY A 174 -9.60 -9.84 -0.18
CA GLY A 174 -8.86 -8.61 -0.42
C GLY A 174 -7.33 -8.76 -0.53
N GLY A 175 -6.82 -9.98 -0.77
CA GLY A 175 -5.41 -10.19 -1.09
C GLY A 175 -5.00 -9.44 -2.36
N SER A 176 -3.76 -8.93 -2.40
CA SER A 176 -3.26 -8.08 -3.49
C SER A 176 -3.45 -8.69 -4.87
N GLY A 177 -3.07 -9.96 -5.09
CA GLY A 177 -3.23 -10.61 -6.40
C GLY A 177 -4.67 -10.66 -6.90
N MET A 178 -5.62 -11.01 -6.03
CA MET A 178 -7.03 -11.10 -6.41
C MET A 178 -7.64 -9.74 -6.76
N LEU A 179 -7.23 -8.67 -6.07
CA LEU A 179 -7.67 -7.32 -6.38
C LEU A 179 -7.13 -6.83 -7.72
N HIS A 180 -5.85 -7.08 -8.01
CA HIS A 180 -5.26 -6.70 -9.30
C HIS A 180 -5.87 -7.50 -10.45
N GLU A 181 -6.17 -8.79 -10.26
CA GLU A 181 -6.90 -9.59 -11.26
C GLU A 181 -8.33 -9.09 -11.46
N ALA A 182 -9.04 -8.76 -10.38
CA ALA A 182 -10.37 -8.17 -10.49
C ALA A 182 -10.33 -6.83 -11.24
N ILE A 183 -9.33 -5.97 -10.97
CA ILE A 183 -9.12 -4.72 -11.73
C ILE A 183 -8.83 -5.03 -13.19
N TRP A 184 -7.94 -6.01 -13.49
CA TRP A 184 -7.64 -6.43 -14.85
C TRP A 184 -8.93 -6.78 -15.61
N PHE A 185 -9.78 -7.65 -15.07
CA PHE A 185 -11.04 -8.02 -15.73
C PHE A 185 -12.19 -7.00 -15.56
N GLY A 186 -11.92 -5.85 -14.94
CA GLY A 186 -12.91 -4.80 -14.73
C GLY A 186 -14.02 -5.18 -13.74
N LEU A 187 -13.80 -6.13 -12.83
CA LEU A 187 -14.82 -6.65 -11.93
C LEU A 187 -14.80 -5.90 -10.59
N PRO A 188 -15.94 -5.35 -10.13
CA PRO A 188 -16.01 -4.75 -8.80
C PRO A 188 -15.97 -5.83 -7.70
N VAL A 189 -15.58 -5.41 -6.49
CA VAL A 189 -15.20 -6.33 -5.42
C VAL A 189 -16.04 -6.15 -4.16
N VAL A 190 -16.47 -7.25 -3.54
CA VAL A 190 -16.84 -7.26 -2.12
C VAL A 190 -15.70 -7.94 -1.35
N GLY A 191 -15.12 -7.24 -0.38
CA GLY A 191 -14.00 -7.74 0.41
C GLY A 191 -14.43 -8.16 1.81
N ILE A 192 -13.85 -9.25 2.31
CA ILE A 192 -13.94 -9.72 3.69
C ILE A 192 -12.50 -9.93 4.20
N PRO A 193 -11.77 -8.86 4.56
CA PRO A 193 -10.40 -8.96 5.08
C PRO A 193 -10.30 -9.87 6.29
N LEU A 194 -9.23 -10.67 6.35
CA LEU A 194 -9.00 -11.65 7.40
C LEU A 194 -7.71 -11.36 8.19
N PHE A 195 -6.61 -11.07 7.51
CA PHE A 195 -5.30 -10.86 8.13
C PHE A 195 -4.33 -10.12 7.20
N GLY A 196 -3.21 -9.66 7.77
CA GLY A 196 -2.10 -9.09 7.00
C GLY A 196 -2.47 -7.82 6.24
N ASP A 197 -2.04 -7.75 4.98
CA ASP A 197 -2.20 -6.61 4.07
C ASP A 197 -3.64 -6.41 3.55
N GLN A 198 -4.50 -7.42 3.71
CA GLN A 198 -5.86 -7.45 3.17
C GLN A 198 -6.72 -6.25 3.59
N PHE A 199 -6.61 -5.83 4.86
CA PHE A 199 -7.36 -4.68 5.38
C PHE A 199 -6.98 -3.39 4.67
N ASP A 200 -5.68 -3.18 4.47
CA ASP A 200 -5.13 -1.99 3.84
C ASP A 200 -5.46 -1.97 2.33
N ASN A 201 -5.33 -3.11 1.68
CA ASN A 201 -5.72 -3.28 0.28
C ASN A 201 -7.21 -2.99 0.05
N MET A 202 -8.10 -3.49 0.91
CA MET A 202 -9.53 -3.21 0.81
C MET A 202 -9.85 -1.75 1.10
N ASN A 203 -9.17 -1.11 2.05
CA ASN A 203 -9.33 0.32 2.29
C ASN A 203 -9.00 1.15 1.05
N ARG A 204 -7.91 0.81 0.34
CA ARG A 204 -7.55 1.44 -0.94
C ARG A 204 -8.63 1.20 -2.00
N ALA A 205 -9.09 -0.04 -2.17
CA ALA A 205 -10.11 -0.40 -3.15
C ALA A 205 -11.45 0.33 -2.89
N VAL A 206 -11.85 0.46 -1.62
CA VAL A 206 -13.02 1.24 -1.19
C VAL A 206 -12.82 2.73 -1.48
N CYS A 207 -11.65 3.30 -1.18
CA CYS A 207 -11.32 4.70 -1.49
C CYS A 207 -11.37 4.99 -3.00
N LYS A 208 -10.93 4.04 -3.84
CA LYS A 208 -11.02 4.12 -5.30
C LYS A 208 -12.46 3.90 -5.80
N GLY A 209 -13.36 3.44 -4.93
CA GLY A 209 -14.77 3.24 -5.23
C GLY A 209 -15.06 2.03 -6.11
N ILE A 210 -14.18 1.03 -6.09
CA ILE A 210 -14.33 -0.24 -6.84
C ILE A 210 -14.76 -1.39 -5.94
N ALA A 211 -14.82 -1.16 -4.63
CA ALA A 211 -15.13 -2.20 -3.67
C ALA A 211 -16.00 -1.76 -2.49
N VAL A 212 -16.64 -2.74 -1.86
CA VAL A 212 -17.26 -2.64 -0.53
C VAL A 212 -16.52 -3.60 0.40
N SER A 213 -16.10 -3.14 1.58
CA SER A 213 -15.47 -4.00 2.59
C SER A 213 -16.47 -4.36 3.69
N LEU A 214 -16.49 -5.62 4.09
CA LEU A 214 -17.26 -6.15 5.20
C LEU A 214 -16.30 -6.68 6.26
N ASP A 215 -16.65 -6.50 7.53
CA ASP A 215 -15.94 -7.10 8.64
C ASP A 215 -16.49 -8.52 8.89
N LEU A 216 -15.62 -9.52 8.98
CA LEU A 216 -16.04 -10.92 9.16
C LEU A 216 -16.83 -11.15 10.45
N PHE A 217 -16.52 -10.41 11.51
CA PHE A 217 -17.13 -10.57 12.82
C PHE A 217 -18.48 -9.86 12.91
N ASP A 218 -18.61 -8.70 12.27
CA ASP A 218 -19.83 -7.88 12.30
C ASP A 218 -20.78 -8.12 11.12
N MET A 219 -20.34 -8.83 10.07
CA MET A 219 -21.19 -9.07 8.91
C MET A 219 -22.40 -9.96 9.23
N THR A 220 -23.51 -9.66 8.56
CA THR A 220 -24.77 -10.41 8.62
C THR A 220 -25.14 -10.87 7.21
N GLU A 221 -26.15 -11.75 7.12
CA GLU A 221 -26.63 -12.20 5.81
C GLU A 221 -27.17 -11.05 4.97
N GLU A 222 -27.80 -10.07 5.62
CA GLU A 222 -28.32 -8.87 4.97
C GLU A 222 -27.20 -7.94 4.50
N SER A 223 -26.15 -7.75 5.30
CA SER A 223 -25.04 -6.87 4.91
C SER A 223 -24.26 -7.44 3.73
N LEU A 224 -24.05 -8.76 3.66
CA LEU A 224 -23.45 -9.41 2.49
C LEU A 224 -24.34 -9.26 1.26
N HIS A 225 -25.63 -9.57 1.38
CA HIS A 225 -26.58 -9.46 0.28
C HIS A 225 -26.63 -8.03 -0.28
N HIS A 226 -26.71 -7.03 0.61
CA HIS A 226 -26.70 -5.63 0.24
C HIS A 226 -25.37 -5.22 -0.43
N ALA A 227 -24.22 -5.65 0.09
CA ALA A 227 -22.92 -5.34 -0.50
C ALA A 227 -22.77 -5.89 -1.92
N VAL A 228 -23.15 -7.15 -2.14
CA VAL A 228 -23.10 -7.79 -3.46
C VAL A 228 -24.04 -7.09 -4.44
N ASN A 229 -25.29 -6.85 -4.03
CA ASN A 229 -26.24 -6.14 -4.87
C ASN A 229 -25.77 -4.72 -5.20
N ARG A 230 -25.17 -4.02 -4.24
CA ARG A 230 -24.65 -2.67 -4.46
C ARG A 230 -23.56 -2.65 -5.51
N VAL A 231 -22.54 -3.52 -5.41
CA VAL A 231 -21.43 -3.49 -6.38
C VAL A 231 -21.84 -3.93 -7.79
N ILE A 232 -22.87 -4.77 -7.91
CA ILE A 232 -23.40 -5.23 -9.20
C ILE A 232 -24.29 -4.16 -9.85
N HIS A 233 -25.19 -3.53 -9.09
CA HIS A 233 -26.25 -2.69 -9.65
C HIS A 233 -25.94 -1.19 -9.63
N ASP A 234 -25.03 -0.71 -8.78
CA ASP A 234 -24.58 0.68 -8.83
C ASP A 234 -23.54 0.86 -9.96
N PRO A 235 -23.89 1.56 -11.06
CA PRO A 235 -23.04 1.67 -12.24
C PRO A 235 -21.75 2.46 -11.96
N SER A 236 -21.64 3.16 -10.83
CA SER A 236 -20.40 3.84 -10.43
C SER A 236 -19.26 2.85 -10.20
N PHE A 237 -19.54 1.67 -9.63
CA PHE A 237 -18.51 0.65 -9.39
C PHE A 237 -17.95 0.14 -10.71
N ARG A 238 -18.82 -0.34 -11.61
CA ARG A 238 -18.41 -0.87 -12.92
C ARG A 238 -17.65 0.17 -13.76
N ARG A 239 -18.10 1.42 -13.79
CA ARG A 239 -17.40 2.50 -14.51
C ARG A 239 -16.01 2.78 -13.93
N LYS A 240 -15.88 2.83 -12.61
CA LYS A 240 -14.59 3.11 -11.95
C LYS A 240 -13.59 1.99 -12.18
N VAL A 241 -14.01 0.74 -12.00
CA VAL A 241 -13.11 -0.41 -12.21
C VAL A 241 -12.78 -0.61 -13.69
N ALA A 242 -13.71 -0.33 -14.63
CA ALA A 242 -13.42 -0.35 -16.06
C ALA A 242 -12.34 0.69 -16.42
N LYS A 243 -12.43 1.91 -15.87
CA LYS A 243 -11.38 2.92 -16.05
C LYS A 243 -10.01 2.44 -15.51
N LEU A 244 -9.98 1.80 -14.34
CA LEU A 244 -8.73 1.26 -13.79
C LEU A 244 -8.18 0.09 -14.64
N SER A 245 -9.07 -0.76 -15.16
CA SER A 245 -8.73 -1.83 -16.10
C SER A 245 -8.08 -1.26 -17.36
N GLU A 246 -8.67 -0.22 -17.96
CA GLU A 246 -8.12 0.45 -19.15
C GLU A 246 -6.71 1.00 -18.89
N ILE A 247 -6.49 1.69 -17.76
CA ILE A 247 -5.16 2.22 -17.42
C ILE A 247 -4.16 1.08 -17.21
N LEU A 248 -4.57 -0.03 -16.58
CA LEU A 248 -3.68 -1.18 -16.37
C LEU A 248 -3.31 -1.89 -17.68
N HIS A 249 -4.22 -1.94 -18.65
CA HIS A 249 -3.95 -2.48 -19.99
C HIS A 249 -3.13 -1.54 -20.87
N ASP A 250 -3.11 -0.24 -20.58
CA ASP A 250 -2.32 0.77 -21.29
C ASP A 250 -0.84 0.77 -20.87
N GLU A 251 -0.47 0.02 -19.82
CA GLU A 251 0.94 -0.16 -19.45
C GLU A 251 1.72 -0.85 -20.59
N PRO A 252 2.94 -0.38 -20.91
CA PRO A 252 3.69 -0.86 -22.07
C PRO A 252 4.17 -2.31 -21.97
N LEU A 253 4.25 -2.85 -20.75
CA LEU A 253 4.70 -4.21 -20.47
C LEU A 253 3.82 -4.79 -19.37
N ILE A 254 3.47 -6.08 -19.50
CA ILE A 254 2.88 -6.83 -18.40
C ILE A 254 3.87 -6.89 -17.22
N PRO A 255 3.39 -7.08 -15.97
CA PRO A 255 4.25 -6.97 -14.79
C PRO A 255 5.49 -7.87 -14.79
N THR A 256 5.37 -9.10 -15.30
CA THR A 256 6.48 -10.05 -15.39
C THR A 256 7.54 -9.58 -16.37
N ASP A 257 7.14 -9.04 -17.52
CA ASP A 257 8.05 -8.56 -18.55
C ASP A 257 8.73 -7.26 -18.12
N LYS A 258 7.99 -6.37 -17.43
CA LYS A 258 8.54 -5.18 -16.80
C LYS A 258 9.62 -5.54 -15.77
N ALA A 259 9.34 -6.51 -14.90
CA ALA A 259 10.33 -7.01 -13.95
C ALA A 259 11.57 -7.59 -14.66
N ALA A 260 11.37 -8.49 -15.64
CA ALA A 260 12.46 -9.11 -16.39
C ALA A 260 13.33 -8.08 -17.14
N HIS A 261 12.71 -7.04 -17.70
CA HIS A 261 13.39 -5.93 -18.36
C HIS A 261 14.35 -5.22 -17.40
N TRP A 262 13.87 -4.80 -16.23
CA TRP A 262 14.69 -4.06 -15.26
C TRP A 262 15.79 -4.91 -14.63
N ILE A 263 15.52 -6.19 -14.36
CA ILE A 263 16.56 -7.15 -13.92
C ILE A 263 17.65 -7.23 -14.98
N SER A 264 17.27 -7.39 -16.25
CA SER A 264 18.22 -7.48 -17.36
C SER A 264 19.02 -6.18 -17.54
N HIS A 265 18.36 -5.03 -17.36
CA HIS A 265 18.98 -3.70 -17.47
C HIS A 265 20.09 -3.52 -16.42
N VAL A 266 19.77 -3.75 -15.14
CA VAL A 266 20.72 -3.59 -14.04
C VAL A 266 21.84 -4.62 -14.11
N THR A 267 21.55 -5.86 -14.51
CA THR A 267 22.59 -6.89 -14.72
C THR A 267 23.57 -6.49 -15.84
N ARG A 268 23.10 -5.78 -16.88
CA ARG A 268 23.93 -5.39 -18.02
C ARG A 268 24.76 -4.14 -17.76
N PHE A 269 24.20 -3.15 -17.06
CA PHE A 269 24.78 -1.80 -16.95
C PHE A 269 25.17 -1.40 -15.52
N GLY A 270 24.84 -2.21 -14.51
CA GLY A 270 24.89 -1.82 -13.10
C GLY A 270 23.68 -0.97 -12.71
N GLY A 271 23.45 -0.81 -11.39
CA GLY A 271 22.36 -0.01 -10.84
C GLY A 271 22.76 1.39 -10.34
N GLU A 272 24.03 1.77 -10.42
CA GLU A 272 24.56 3.02 -9.84
C GLU A 272 23.79 4.28 -10.29
N HIS A 273 23.37 4.34 -11.56
CA HIS A 273 22.61 5.47 -12.11
C HIS A 273 21.16 5.56 -11.60
N LEU A 274 20.65 4.50 -10.96
CA LEU A 274 19.33 4.48 -10.32
C LEU A 274 19.41 4.77 -8.81
N GLN A 275 20.61 4.73 -8.23
CA GLN A 275 20.80 4.92 -6.80
C GLN A 275 20.67 6.39 -6.42
N PRO A 276 19.78 6.74 -5.48
CA PRO A 276 19.71 8.10 -5.00
C PRO A 276 20.90 8.41 -4.10
N ARG A 277 21.62 9.50 -4.38
CA ARG A 277 22.76 9.95 -3.56
C ARG A 277 22.38 10.15 -2.09
N GLY A 278 21.12 10.50 -1.80
CA GLY A 278 20.60 10.62 -0.44
C GLY A 278 20.68 9.33 0.39
N ALA A 279 20.71 8.15 -0.25
CA ALA A 279 20.85 6.87 0.45
C ALA A 279 22.26 6.62 0.99
N SER A 280 23.30 7.21 0.36
CA SER A 280 24.68 7.12 0.84
C SER A 280 25.05 8.17 1.90
N LEU A 281 24.17 9.14 2.18
CA LEU A 281 24.47 10.22 3.12
C LEU A 281 24.29 9.78 4.57
N GLY A 282 25.21 10.21 5.43
CA GLY A 282 25.07 10.05 6.88
C GLY A 282 23.92 10.87 7.45
N PHE A 283 23.48 10.55 8.68
CA PHE A 283 22.35 11.23 9.33
C PHE A 283 22.51 12.75 9.42
N VAL A 284 23.72 13.24 9.71
CA VAL A 284 24.02 14.68 9.84
C VAL A 284 23.86 15.38 8.50
N GLU A 285 24.57 14.92 7.46
CA GLU A 285 24.55 15.50 6.11
C GLU A 285 23.15 15.42 5.49
N ARG A 286 22.47 14.28 5.63
CA ARG A 286 21.11 14.08 5.10
C ARG A 286 20.09 15.05 5.69
N ASN A 287 20.25 15.43 6.95
CA ASN A 287 19.36 16.36 7.65
C ASN A 287 19.92 17.79 7.73
N LEU A 288 21.07 18.06 7.08
CA LEU A 288 21.73 19.36 7.06
C LEU A 288 21.97 19.96 8.47
N LEU A 289 22.23 19.11 9.46
CA LEU A 289 22.34 19.56 10.86
C LEU A 289 23.60 20.42 11.07
N ASP A 290 24.69 20.05 10.41
CA ASP A 290 25.93 20.80 10.36
C ASP A 290 25.74 22.19 9.74
N VAL A 291 25.05 22.28 8.60
CA VAL A 291 24.69 23.54 7.95
C VAL A 291 23.81 24.39 8.87
N GLY A 292 22.81 23.78 9.52
CA GLY A 292 21.94 24.45 10.47
C GLY A 292 22.71 25.06 11.65
N VAL A 293 23.69 24.33 12.20
CA VAL A 293 24.56 24.83 13.27
C VAL A 293 25.41 26.01 12.80
N VAL A 294 26.00 25.94 11.60
CA VAL A 294 26.80 27.04 11.03
C VAL A 294 25.95 28.30 10.82
N LEU A 295 24.76 28.16 10.26
CA LEU A 295 23.83 29.28 10.04
C LEU A 295 23.36 29.90 11.36
N ALA A 296 23.05 29.07 12.37
CA ALA A 296 22.67 29.55 13.69
C ALA A 296 23.82 30.30 14.38
N ALA A 297 25.05 29.78 14.30
CA ALA A 297 26.24 30.44 14.86
C ALA A 297 26.51 31.79 14.18
N ALA A 298 26.41 31.85 12.84
CA ALA A 298 26.57 33.09 12.09
C ALA A 298 25.49 34.13 12.46
N GLY A 299 24.24 33.69 12.62
CA GLY A 299 23.14 34.54 13.09
C GLY A 299 23.38 35.09 14.50
N CYS A 300 23.78 34.24 15.45
CA CYS A 300 24.15 34.65 16.80
C CYS A 300 25.31 35.64 16.81
N PHE A 301 26.33 35.42 15.98
CA PHE A 301 27.47 36.33 15.85
C PHE A 301 27.05 37.70 15.28
N ALA A 302 26.20 37.73 14.26
CA ALA A 302 25.68 38.98 13.69
C ALA A 302 24.85 39.77 14.73
N LEU A 303 24.00 39.09 15.50
CA LEU A 303 23.22 39.70 16.59
C LEU A 303 24.13 40.24 17.69
N TRP A 304 25.13 39.46 18.11
CA TRP A 304 26.11 39.89 19.10
C TRP A 304 26.90 41.12 18.61
N LEU A 305 27.37 41.10 17.36
CA LEU A 305 28.12 42.21 16.76
C LEU A 305 27.25 43.46 16.66
N GLY A 306 25.99 43.32 16.22
CA GLY A 306 25.03 44.42 16.19
C GLY A 306 24.78 45.02 17.58
N ALA A 307 24.57 44.19 18.59
CA ALA A 307 24.41 44.63 19.98
C ALA A 307 25.68 45.34 20.50
N TRP A 308 26.86 44.81 20.19
CA TRP A 308 28.14 45.40 20.57
C TRP A 308 28.36 46.78 19.92
N ILE A 309 28.04 46.92 18.61
CA ILE A 309 28.10 48.20 17.90
C ILE A 309 27.11 49.21 18.52
N CYS A 310 25.87 48.80 18.80
CA CYS A 310 24.87 49.64 19.47
C CYS A 310 25.33 50.10 20.86
N GLN A 311 25.89 49.20 21.67
CA GLN A 311 26.42 49.53 23.00
C GLN A 311 27.59 50.51 22.92
N LYS A 312 28.55 50.30 22.00
CA LYS A 312 29.67 51.22 21.78
C LYS A 312 29.23 52.59 21.26
N SER A 313 28.28 52.62 20.34
CA SER A 313 27.73 53.87 19.78
C SER A 313 26.93 54.66 20.83
N GLY A 314 26.10 53.97 21.63
CA GLY A 314 25.39 54.56 22.76
C GLY A 314 26.35 55.06 23.86
N SER A 315 27.39 54.29 24.18
CA SER A 315 28.41 54.69 25.16
C SER A 315 29.23 55.89 24.70
N MET A 316 29.56 55.97 23.40
CA MET A 316 30.22 57.14 22.81
C MET A 316 29.31 58.37 22.82
N ALA A 317 28.02 58.23 22.51
CA ALA A 317 27.06 59.33 22.57
C ALA A 317 26.90 59.88 24.00
N VAL A 318 26.81 59.00 25.00
CA VAL A 318 26.74 59.39 26.43
C VAL A 318 28.06 60.05 26.87
N CYS A 319 29.21 59.51 26.46
CA CYS A 319 30.51 60.11 26.77
C CYS A 319 30.68 61.50 26.14
N TYR A 320 30.24 61.68 24.88
CA TYR A 320 30.29 62.95 24.17
C TYR A 320 29.36 64.00 24.80
N CYS A 321 28.12 63.64 25.13
CA CYS A 321 27.19 64.49 25.87
C CYS A 321 27.76 64.87 27.26
N SER A 322 28.39 63.94 27.99
CA SER A 322 29.00 64.24 29.29
C SER A 322 30.18 65.23 29.19
N LYS A 323 31.01 65.12 28.14
CA LYS A 323 32.11 66.03 27.87
C LYS A 323 31.61 67.42 27.45
N MET A 324 30.54 67.46 26.65
CA MET A 324 29.89 68.71 26.25
C MET A 324 29.25 69.41 27.46
N PHE A 325 28.57 68.67 28.34
CA PHE A 325 27.98 69.20 29.56
C PHE A 325 29.03 69.70 30.57
N LYS A 326 30.17 69.00 30.69
CA LYS A 326 31.32 69.48 31.49
C LYS A 326 31.95 70.75 30.90
N ARG A 327 32.03 70.87 29.57
CA ARG A 327 32.50 72.10 28.90
C ARG A 327 31.54 73.27 29.10
N LEU A 328 30.23 73.05 28.99
CA LEU A 328 29.22 74.08 29.26
C LEU A 328 29.28 74.58 30.72
N LYS A 329 29.42 73.69 31.71
CA LYS A 329 29.62 74.07 33.13
C LYS A 329 30.95 74.80 33.43
N SER A 330 31.92 74.76 32.52
CA SER A 330 33.17 75.53 32.66
C SER A 330 33.05 76.96 32.12
N TRP A 331 32.06 77.21 31.26
CA TRP A 331 31.77 78.54 30.71
C TRP A 331 30.90 79.40 31.64
N GLU A 332 30.11 78.79 32.52
CA GLU A 332 29.33 79.50 33.56
C GLU A 332 30.17 79.95 34.78
N ARG A 333 31.49 79.72 34.78
CA ARG A 333 32.41 80.05 35.89
C ARG A 333 33.44 81.15 35.54
N VAL A 334 33.17 81.93 34.51
CA VAL A 334 33.89 83.16 34.13
C VAL A 334 32.90 84.32 34.21
#